data_AF-A0A7C1XEW4-F1
#
_entry.id   AF-A0A7C1XEW4-F1
#
_cell.length_a   1.000
_cell.length_b   1.000
_cell.length_c   1.000
_cell.angle_alpha   90.00
_cell.angle_beta   90.00
_cell.angle_gamma   90.00
#
_symmetry.space_group_name_H-M   'P 1'
#
loop_
_entity.id
_entity.type
_entity.pdbx_description
1 polymer ?
#
loop_
_entity_poly.entity_id
_entity_poly.type
_entity_poly.pdbx_seq_one_letter_code
_entity_poly.pdbx_strand_id
1 'polypeptide(L)' 'RFHMVDALLTNFHLPESTLLMLVCAMGGRERMLAAYEHAVAERYHFFSYGDAMFIRNVAEEARP' A
#
# COMPACT_ATOMS: atom_id res chain seq x y z
N ARG A 1 -11.97 -8.00 4.50
CA ARG A 1 -10.92 -8.91 5.04
C ARG A 1 -10.41 -9.75 3.88
N PHE A 2 -9.10 -9.86 3.71
CA PHE A 2 -8.50 -10.71 2.67
C PHE A 2 -8.41 -12.15 3.19
N HIS A 3 -8.79 -13.11 2.36
CA HIS A 3 -8.87 -14.53 2.74
C HIS A 3 -7.79 -15.40 2.10
N MET A 4 -7.20 -14.95 0.98
CA MET A 4 -6.20 -15.71 0.20
C MET A 4 -4.89 -14.95 -0.01
N VAL A 5 -4.85 -13.66 0.38
CA VAL A 5 -3.71 -12.78 0.11
C VAL A 5 -3.20 -12.25 1.44
N ASP A 6 -2.03 -12.73 1.83
CA ASP A 6 -1.36 -12.36 3.08
C ASP A 6 -0.45 -11.14 2.91
N ALA A 7 0.05 -10.94 1.68
CA ALA A 7 0.84 -9.78 1.32
C ALA A 7 0.65 -9.40 -0.17
N LEU A 8 0.94 -8.14 -0.49
CA LEU A 8 0.85 -7.56 -1.82
C LEU A 8 2.13 -6.79 -2.16
N LEU A 9 2.70 -7.07 -3.33
CA LEU A 9 3.73 -6.25 -3.97
C LEU A 9 3.07 -5.50 -5.12
N THR A 10 3.13 -4.17 -5.11
CA THR A 10 2.46 -3.33 -6.13
C THR A 10 3.17 -1.99 -6.28
N ASN A 11 2.82 -1.19 -7.28
CA ASN A 11 3.37 0.14 -7.51
C ASN A 11 2.77 1.19 -6.55
N PHE A 12 3.34 2.39 -6.51
CA PHE A 12 2.68 3.57 -5.96
C PHE A 12 1.59 4.09 -6.92
N HIS A 13 0.34 4.08 -6.45
CA HIS A 13 -0.86 4.49 -7.21
C HIS A 13 -1.23 5.95 -6.93
N LEU A 14 -1.83 6.64 -7.89
CA LEU A 14 -2.27 8.03 -7.69
C LEU A 14 -3.31 8.21 -6.55
N PRO A 15 -3.38 9.42 -5.95
CA PRO A 15 -4.50 9.83 -5.12
C PRO A 15 -5.85 9.57 -5.81
N GLU A 16 -6.87 9.22 -5.03
CA GLU A 16 -8.24 9.00 -5.49
C GLU A 16 -8.45 7.83 -6.47
N SER A 17 -7.46 6.95 -6.65
CA SER A 17 -7.61 5.73 -7.45
C SER A 17 -8.28 4.58 -6.68
N THR A 18 -8.96 3.68 -7.39
CA THR A 18 -9.50 2.44 -6.80
C THR A 18 -8.40 1.51 -6.28
N LEU A 19 -7.20 1.55 -6.86
CA LEU A 19 -6.04 0.82 -6.38
C LEU A 19 -5.50 1.38 -5.06
N LEU A 20 -5.55 2.70 -4.86
CA LEU A 20 -5.27 3.30 -3.56
C LEU A 20 -6.24 2.78 -2.48
N MET A 21 -7.53 2.64 -2.81
CA MET A 21 -8.51 2.05 -1.89
C MET A 21 -8.18 0.59 -1.57
N LEU A 22 -7.76 -0.21 -2.56
CA LEU A 22 -7.35 -1.60 -2.35
C LEU A 22 -6.17 -1.72 -1.39
N VAL A 23 -5.10 -0.94 -1.61
CA VAL A 23 -3.92 -0.99 -0.73
C VAL A 23 -4.25 -0.47 0.67
N CYS A 24 -5.14 0.52 0.80
CA CYS A 24 -5.64 0.98 2.10
C CYS A 24 -6.48 -0.09 2.82
N ALA A 25 -7.28 -0.87 2.09
CA ALA A 25 -8.05 -1.97 2.67
C ALA A 25 -7.13 -3.08 3.20
N MET A 26 -5.95 -3.28 2.61
CA MET A 26 -4.98 -4.30 3.03
C MET A 26 -4.03 -3.83 4.13
N GLY A 27 -3.44 -2.64 3.97
CA GLY A 27 -2.38 -2.10 4.84
C GLY A 27 -2.85 -1.09 5.89
N GLY A 28 -4.13 -0.70 5.87
CA GLY A 28 -4.71 0.33 6.73
C GLY A 28 -4.47 1.75 6.19
N ARG A 29 -5.50 2.60 6.25
CA ARG A 29 -5.48 3.94 5.65
C ARG A 29 -4.35 4.84 6.17
N GLU A 30 -4.18 4.94 7.48
CA GLU A 30 -3.18 5.84 8.09
C GLU A 30 -1.76 5.45 7.71
N ARG A 31 -1.43 4.15 7.75
CA ARG A 31 -0.12 3.64 7.35
C ARG A 31 0.17 3.89 5.87
N MET A 32 -0.84 3.69 5.01
CA MET A 32 -0.68 3.99 3.58
C MET A 32 -0.45 5.48 3.35
N LEU A 33 -1.22 6.37 3.99
CA LEU A 33 -1.01 7.82 3.84
C LEU A 33 0.40 8.24 4.29
N ALA A 34 0.87 7.76 5.44
CA ALA A 34 2.23 8.03 5.91
C ALA A 34 3.31 7.48 4.96
N ALA A 35 3.11 6.28 4.39
CA ALA A 35 4.03 5.71 3.41
C ALA A 35 4.09 6.56 2.12
N TYR A 36 2.95 7.10 1.70
CA TYR A 36 2.85 7.99 0.54
C TYR A 36 3.53 9.34 0.78
N GLU A 37 3.31 9.95 1.95
CA GLU A 37 4.01 11.18 2.35
C GLU A 37 5.53 11.00 2.34
N HIS A 38 6.01 9.86 2.89
CA HIS A 38 7.41 9.50 2.85
C HIS A 38 7.94 9.32 1.41
N ALA A 39 7.21 8.58 0.58
CA ALA A 39 7.60 8.35 -0.82
C ALA A 39 7.69 9.66 -1.64
N VAL A 40 6.80 10.62 -1.37
CA VAL A 40 6.87 11.96 -1.97
C VAL A 40 8.09 12.73 -1.47
N ALA A 41 8.36 12.71 -0.17
CA ALA A 41 9.51 13.40 0.43
C ALA A 41 10.85 12.87 -0.13
N GLU A 42 10.96 11.55 -0.27
CA GLU A 42 12.15 10.86 -0.79
C GLU A 42 12.19 10.77 -2.32
N ARG A 43 11.23 11.38 -3.03
CA ARG A 43 11.16 11.45 -4.50
C ARG A 43 11.16 10.08 -5.19
N TYR A 44 10.39 9.15 -4.65
CA TYR A 44 10.09 7.88 -5.33
C TYR A 44 9.42 8.15 -6.67
N HIS A 45 9.64 7.26 -7.63
CA HIS A 45 8.94 7.26 -8.89
C HIS A 45 7.58 6.59 -8.73
N PHE A 46 6.50 7.27 -9.13
CA PHE A 46 5.13 6.74 -9.05
C PHE A 46 4.73 6.11 -10.40
N PHE A 47 3.53 5.51 -10.45
CA PHE A 47 2.93 4.87 -11.64
C PHE A 47 3.53 3.52 -12.06
N SER A 48 3.09 3.04 -13.22
CA SER A 48 3.29 1.70 -13.78
C SER A 48 4.74 1.26 -13.90
N TYR A 49 5.68 2.20 -14.09
CA TYR A 49 7.11 1.92 -14.24
C TYR A 49 7.95 2.54 -13.11
N GLY A 50 7.29 3.05 -12.07
CA GLY A 50 7.94 3.59 -10.90
C GLY A 50 8.37 2.51 -9.91
N ASP A 51 8.63 2.97 -8.70
CA ASP A 51 8.98 2.12 -7.57
C ASP A 51 7.79 1.31 -7.06
N ALA A 52 8.11 0.31 -6.24
CA ALA A 52 7.14 -0.61 -5.67
C ALA A 52 7.03 -0.46 -4.15
N MET A 53 5.90 -0.91 -3.62
CA MET A 53 5.59 -1.04 -2.21
C MET A 53 5.26 -2.49 -1.88
N PHE A 54 5.73 -2.96 -0.72
CA PHE A 54 5.37 -4.25 -0.15
C PHE A 54 4.45 -4.04 1.07
N ILE A 55 3.29 -4.67 1.04
CA ILE A 55 2.24 -4.50 2.05
C ILE A 55 1.92 -5.87 2.63
N ARG A 56 1.92 -5.98 3.96
CA ARG A 56 1.36 -7.15 4.65
C ARG A 56 -0.06 -6.85 5.09
N ASN A 57 -0.91 -7.86 5.05
CA ASN A 57 -2.29 -7.76 5.49
C ASN A 57 -2.33 -7.46 7.00
N VAL A 58 -2.99 -6.36 7.38
CA VAL A 58 -3.10 -5.95 8.80
C VAL A 58 -3.79 -7.00 9.68
N ALA A 59 -4.61 -7.88 9.09
CA ALA A 59 -5.25 -8.98 9.82
C ALA A 59 -4.29 -10.14 10.14
N GLU A 60 -3.20 -10.28 9.39
CA GLU A 60 -2.13 -11.25 9.67
C GLU A 60 -1.22 -10.74 10.80
N GLU A 61 -0.92 -9.44 10.87
CA GLU A 61 -0.09 -8.88 11.95
C GLU A 61 -0.73 -8.98 13.34
N ALA A 62 -2.04 -9.20 13.40
CA ALA A 62 -2.80 -9.44 14.63
C ALA A 62 -2.91 -10.94 14.99
N ARG A 63 -2.39 -11.86 14.16
CA ARG A 63 -2.29 -13.27 14.53
C ARG A 63 -1.03 -13.49 15.39
N PRO A 64 -1.14 -14.24 16.50
CA PRO A 64 -0.04 -14.50 17.43
C PRO A 64 1.09 -15.32 16.80
#